data_AF-A0A6J7F3P1-F1
#
_entry.id   AF-A0A6J7F3P1-F1
#
_cell.length_a   1.000
_cell.length_b   1.000
_cell.length_c   1.000
_cell.angle_alpha   90.00
_cell.angle_beta   90.00
_cell.angle_gamma   90.00
#
_symmetry.space_group_name_H-M   'P 1'
#
loop_
_entity.id
_entity.type
_entity.pdbx_description
1 polymer ?
#
loop_
_entity_poly.entity_id
_entity_poly.type
_entity_poly.pdbx_seq_one_letter_code
_entity_poly.pdbx_strand_id
1 'polypeptide(L)'
;MRRLLTGLAALAFGFIGSLAAFSASDSAGRERPDSVKLGSLDFEAYCKLQFGGSSVAVLTRTDLRGWRCAIRQNGIFATVEIDTNAACAALFDHSAYAVPDDPLVSSSWQCQRDL
;
A
#
# COMPACT_ATOMS: atom_id res chain seq x y z
N MET A 1 31.66 20.03 -42.63
CA MET A 1 31.82 18.87 -41.70
C MET A 1 31.92 19.28 -40.23
N ARG A 2 31.10 20.21 -39.71
CA ARG A 2 31.13 20.62 -38.27
C ARG A 2 29.77 20.63 -37.56
N ARG A 3 28.68 20.32 -38.27
CA ARG A 3 27.31 20.33 -37.73
C ARG A 3 26.73 18.94 -37.44
N LEU A 4 27.45 17.88 -37.81
CA LEU A 4 27.03 16.48 -37.58
C LEU A 4 27.51 15.94 -36.21
N LEU A 5 28.48 16.60 -35.56
CA LEU A 5 29.04 16.14 -34.29
C LEU A 5 28.23 16.56 -33.06
N THR A 6 27.34 17.56 -33.18
CA THR A 6 26.56 18.09 -32.05
C THR A 6 25.27 17.32 -31.77
N GLY A 7 24.76 16.55 -32.74
CA GLY A 7 23.52 15.78 -32.58
C GLY A 7 23.68 14.49 -31.77
N LEU A 8 24.87 13.87 -31.81
CA LEU A 8 25.15 12.60 -31.13
C LEU A 8 25.37 12.75 -29.62
N ALA A 9 25.80 13.93 -29.15
CA ALA A 9 26.00 14.17 -27.73
C ALA A 9 24.68 14.34 -26.95
N ALA A 10 23.59 14.75 -27.60
CA ALA A 10 22.30 14.96 -26.94
C ALA A 10 21.55 13.65 -26.63
N LEU A 11 21.82 12.57 -27.36
CA LEU A 11 21.16 11.27 -27.15
C LEU A 11 21.74 10.47 -25.97
N ALA A 12 22.99 10.73 -25.56
CA ALA A 12 23.65 9.99 -24.48
C ALA A 12 23.15 10.39 -23.08
N PHE A 13 22.76 11.66 -22.87
CA PHE A 13 22.25 12.13 -21.58
C PHE A 13 20.76 11.79 -21.34
N GLY A 14 20.00 11.51 -22.40
CA GLY A 14 18.59 11.13 -22.28
C GLY A 14 18.36 9.71 -21.75
N PHE A 15 19.33 8.81 -21.89
CA PHE A 15 19.14 7.38 -21.58
C PHE A 15 19.59 6.98 -20.17
N ILE A 16 20.43 7.77 -19.50
CA ILE A 16 20.93 7.44 -18.15
C ILE A 16 19.89 7.76 -17.07
N GLY A 17 18.99 8.73 -17.32
CA GLY A 17 17.92 9.07 -16.38
C GLY A 17 16.87 7.97 -16.18
N SER A 18 16.74 7.04 -17.14
CA SER A 18 15.71 6.00 -17.13
C SER A 18 16.05 4.80 -16.25
N LEU A 19 17.33 4.54 -15.95
CA LEU A 19 17.73 3.37 -15.14
C LEU A 19 17.57 3.60 -13.62
N ALA A 20 17.59 4.85 -13.15
CA ALA A 20 17.41 5.17 -11.73
C ALA A 20 15.95 5.01 -11.26
N ALA A 21 14.98 5.01 -12.19
CA ALA A 21 13.57 4.81 -11.86
C ALA A 21 13.27 3.35 -11.48
N PHE A 22 13.97 2.38 -12.07
CA PHE A 22 13.72 0.96 -11.81
C PHE A 22 14.32 0.45 -10.50
N SER A 23 15.39 1.07 -10.00
CA SER A 23 16.01 0.66 -8.72
C SER A 23 15.21 1.05 -7.48
N ALA A 24 14.28 2.01 -7.60
CA ALA A 24 13.44 2.44 -6.47
C ALA A 24 12.23 1.51 -6.24
N SER A 25 11.81 0.73 -7.25
CA SER A 25 10.63 -0.14 -7.17
C SER A 25 10.85 -1.45 -6.42
N ASP A 26 12.11 -1.90 -6.25
CA ASP A 26 12.42 -3.12 -5.48
C ASP A 26 12.27 -2.97 -3.96
N SER A 27 11.98 -1.75 -3.49
CA SER A 27 11.86 -1.43 -2.07
C SER A 27 10.49 -1.76 -1.47
N ALA A 28 9.49 -2.09 -2.30
CA ALA A 28 8.10 -2.20 -1.87
C ALA A 28 7.69 -3.61 -1.37
N GLY A 29 8.57 -4.61 -1.43
CA GLY A 29 8.19 -6.01 -1.15
C GLY A 29 9.25 -6.88 -0.47
N ARG A 30 10.31 -6.30 0.12
CA ARG A 30 11.26 -7.11 0.91
C ARG A 30 10.68 -7.40 2.29
N GLU A 31 10.17 -8.61 2.46
CA GLU A 31 9.94 -9.27 3.76
C GLU A 31 11.20 -9.04 4.63
N ARG A 32 11.05 -8.44 5.82
CA ARG A 32 12.21 -8.28 6.71
C ARG A 32 12.62 -9.67 7.20
N PRO A 33 13.91 -10.01 7.15
CA PRO A 33 14.39 -11.35 7.55
C PRO A 33 14.05 -11.70 9.01
N ASP A 34 13.77 -10.70 9.84
CA ASP A 34 13.42 -10.87 11.26
C ASP A 34 11.93 -10.58 11.55
N SER A 35 11.04 -10.91 10.63
CA SER A 35 9.59 -10.70 10.79
C SER A 35 8.78 -12.00 10.74
N VAL A 36 7.68 -12.04 11.49
CA VAL A 36 6.71 -13.14 11.49
C VAL A 36 5.42 -12.70 10.79
N LYS A 37 4.97 -13.49 9.83
CA LYS A 37 3.67 -13.32 9.17
C LYS A 37 2.53 -13.72 10.12
N LEU A 38 1.62 -12.78 10.37
CA LEU A 38 0.49 -12.97 11.28
C LEU A 38 -0.78 -13.38 10.54
N GLY A 39 -0.92 -12.97 9.27
CA GLY A 39 -2.06 -13.29 8.42
C GLY A 39 -2.42 -12.14 7.49
N SER A 40 -3.45 -12.34 6.68
CA SER A 40 -3.94 -11.29 5.77
C SER A 40 -4.79 -10.27 6.51
N LEU A 41 -4.74 -9.01 6.06
CA LEU A 41 -5.53 -7.94 6.64
C LEU A 41 -7.02 -8.10 6.30
N ASP A 42 -7.87 -8.26 7.31
CA ASP A 42 -9.33 -8.28 7.16
C ASP A 42 -9.91 -6.87 7.33
N PHE A 43 -10.12 -6.18 6.22
CA PHE A 43 -10.68 -4.82 6.20
C PHE A 43 -12.08 -4.74 6.82
N GLU A 44 -12.91 -5.77 6.59
CA GLU A 44 -14.29 -5.81 7.08
C GLU A 44 -14.30 -5.96 8.60
N ALA A 45 -13.47 -6.86 9.14
CA ALA A 45 -13.30 -7.03 10.57
C ALA A 45 -12.78 -5.75 11.23
N TYR A 46 -11.79 -5.09 10.62
CA TYR A 46 -11.28 -3.81 11.12
C TYR A 46 -12.37 -2.74 11.20
N CYS A 47 -13.15 -2.54 10.13
CA CYS A 47 -14.22 -1.56 10.13
C CYS A 47 -15.24 -1.84 11.23
N LYS A 48 -15.67 -3.10 11.37
CA LYS A 48 -16.63 -3.51 12.40
C LYS A 48 -16.09 -3.31 13.82
N LEU A 49 -14.82 -3.60 14.04
CA LEU A 49 -14.15 -3.36 15.30
C LEU A 49 -14.10 -1.86 15.64
N GLN A 50 -13.75 -1.02 14.67
CA GLN A 50 -13.50 0.41 14.89
C GLN A 50 -14.78 1.25 14.93
N PHE A 51 -15.78 0.94 14.10
CA PHE A 51 -16.96 1.78 13.89
C PHE A 51 -18.29 1.07 14.20
N GLY A 52 -18.23 -0.20 14.62
CA GLY A 52 -19.39 -1.01 14.99
C GLY A 52 -19.91 -1.91 13.87
N GLY A 53 -20.74 -2.89 14.23
CA GLY A 53 -21.14 -4.01 13.37
C GLY A 53 -21.94 -3.65 12.10
N SER A 54 -22.44 -2.41 11.98
CA SER A 54 -23.13 -1.91 10.79
C SER A 54 -22.20 -1.28 9.75
N SER A 55 -20.92 -1.11 10.07
CA SER A 55 -19.92 -0.62 9.13
C SER A 55 -19.41 -1.74 8.22
N VAL A 56 -19.01 -1.35 7.01
CA VAL A 56 -18.50 -2.28 5.99
C VAL A 56 -17.26 -1.70 5.32
N ALA A 57 -16.36 -2.56 4.85
CA ALA A 57 -15.22 -2.18 4.05
C ALA A 57 -15.63 -2.02 2.58
N VAL A 58 -15.22 -0.92 1.96
CA VAL A 58 -15.47 -0.63 0.55
C VAL A 58 -14.18 -0.21 -0.14
N LEU A 59 -14.01 -0.68 -1.37
CA LEU A 59 -12.90 -0.29 -2.23
C LEU A 59 -13.34 0.88 -3.13
N THR A 60 -12.74 2.05 -2.91
CA THR A 60 -13.07 3.29 -3.65
C THR A 60 -12.08 3.62 -4.76
N ARG A 61 -10.87 3.03 -4.71
CA ARG A 61 -9.82 3.11 -5.73
C ARG A 61 -9.23 1.72 -5.91
N THR A 62 -8.73 1.40 -7.09
CA THR A 62 -8.18 0.06 -7.40
C THR A 62 -6.75 -0.16 -6.89
N ASP A 63 -6.16 0.82 -6.22
CA ASP A 63 -4.83 0.72 -5.63
C ASP A 63 -4.87 0.28 -4.16
N LEU A 64 -3.68 0.00 -3.60
CA LEU A 64 -3.50 -0.45 -2.21
C LEU A 64 -4.10 0.49 -1.15
N ARG A 65 -4.30 1.78 -1.46
CA ARG A 65 -4.83 2.80 -0.53
C ARG A 65 -6.32 3.09 -0.77
N GLY A 66 -6.99 2.30 -1.61
CA GLY A 66 -8.38 2.52 -1.97
C GLY A 66 -9.41 2.08 -0.92
N TRP A 67 -8.99 1.33 0.09
CA TRP A 67 -9.87 0.78 1.11
C TRP A 67 -10.35 1.83 2.11
N ARG A 68 -11.66 1.82 2.36
CA ARG A 68 -12.33 2.74 3.28
C ARG A 68 -13.40 2.00 4.08
N CYS A 69 -13.65 2.45 5.30
CA CYS A 69 -14.84 2.03 6.05
C CYS A 69 -16.01 2.92 5.67
N ALA A 70 -17.08 2.34 5.13
CA ALA A 70 -18.36 3.00 4.98
C ALA A 70 -19.12 2.90 6.31
N ILE A 71 -19.44 4.06 6.89
CA ILE A 71 -20.07 4.17 8.21
C ILE A 71 -21.38 4.93 8.09
N ARG A 72 -22.34 4.55 8.93
CA ARG A 72 -23.61 5.26 9.10
C ARG A 72 -23.74 5.73 10.54
N GLN A 73 -23.61 7.03 10.77
CA GLN A 73 -23.76 7.64 12.08
C GLN A 73 -24.88 8.66 12.05
N ASN A 74 -25.88 8.49 12.93
CA ASN A 74 -27.04 9.39 13.03
C ASN A 74 -27.77 9.64 11.69
N GLY A 75 -27.84 8.61 10.83
CA GLY A 75 -28.46 8.69 9.51
C GLY A 75 -27.59 9.29 8.39
N ILE A 76 -26.41 9.82 8.73
CA ILE A 76 -25.44 10.35 7.77
C ILE A 76 -24.49 9.24 7.33
N PHE A 77 -24.24 9.16 6.02
CA PHE A 77 -23.25 8.27 5.43
C PHE A 77 -21.91 9.00 5.29
N ALA A 78 -20.84 8.36 5.74
CA ALA A 78 -19.48 8.85 5.56
C ALA A 78 -18.54 7.69 5.20
N THR A 79 -17.38 8.01 4.62
CA THR A 79 -16.31 7.04 4.42
C THR A 79 -15.02 7.52 5.07
N VAL A 80 -14.36 6.63 5.80
CA VAL A 80 -13.09 6.90 6.49
C VAL A 80 -12.02 6.02 5.85
N GLU A 81 -10.86 6.58 5.55
CA GLU A 81 -9.73 5.82 5.02
C GLU A 81 -9.26 4.77 6.01
N ILE A 82 -8.87 3.59 5.53
CA ILE A 82 -8.26 2.57 6.37
C ILE A 82 -6.75 2.77 6.36
N ASP A 83 -6.19 3.14 7.51
CA ASP A 83 -4.76 3.02 7.76
C ASP A 83 -4.44 1.54 8.00
N THR A 84 -3.72 0.92 7.05
CA THR A 84 -3.46 -0.52 7.08
C THR A 84 -2.54 -0.94 8.22
N ASN A 85 -1.61 -0.07 8.65
CA ASN A 85 -0.77 -0.34 9.82
C ASN A 85 -1.62 -0.29 11.10
N ALA A 86 -2.44 0.74 11.25
CA ALA A 86 -3.36 0.82 12.39
C ALA A 86 -4.35 -0.35 12.41
N ALA A 87 -4.78 -0.83 11.24
CA ALA A 87 -5.67 -1.97 11.11
C ALA A 87 -5.00 -3.29 11.53
N CYS A 88 -3.77 -3.56 11.07
CA CYS A 88 -3.00 -4.71 11.54
C CYS A 88 -2.74 -4.65 13.05
N ALA A 89 -2.40 -3.46 13.56
CA ALA A 89 -2.16 -3.24 14.98
C ALA A 89 -3.41 -3.52 15.84
N ALA A 90 -4.60 -3.16 15.34
CA ALA A 90 -5.86 -3.39 16.01
C ALA A 90 -6.33 -4.85 15.97
N LEU A 91 -6.05 -5.58 14.88
CA LEU A 91 -6.54 -6.94 14.69
C LEU A 91 -5.66 -8.02 15.31
N PHE A 92 -4.35 -7.81 15.38
CA PHE A 92 -3.42 -8.85 15.83
C PHE A 92 -2.70 -8.49 17.13
N ASP A 93 -1.97 -7.38 17.14
CA ASP A 93 -1.28 -6.82 18.31
C ASP A 93 -0.70 -5.44 17.95
N HIS A 94 -0.52 -4.56 18.93
CA HIS A 94 -0.03 -3.18 18.74
C HIS A 94 1.31 -3.04 17.98
N SER A 95 2.13 -4.09 17.95
CA SER A 95 3.40 -4.13 17.22
C SER A 95 3.28 -4.59 15.75
N ALA A 96 2.10 -5.03 15.32
CA ALA A 96 1.87 -5.49 13.96
C ALA A 96 1.80 -4.33 12.96
N TYR A 97 2.35 -4.54 11.77
CA TYR A 97 2.34 -3.59 10.66
C TYR A 97 1.94 -4.27 9.35
N ALA A 98 1.53 -3.48 8.38
CA ALA A 98 1.03 -3.96 7.09
C ALA A 98 2.11 -3.91 6.00
N VAL A 99 2.23 -4.99 5.25
CA VAL A 99 3.11 -5.10 4.07
C VAL A 99 2.26 -5.58 2.89
N PRO A 100 2.36 -4.93 1.70
CA PRO A 100 1.70 -5.44 0.51
C PRO A 100 2.41 -6.71 0.01
N ASP A 101 1.64 -7.76 -0.25
CA ASP A 101 2.10 -9.02 -0.84
C ASP A 101 2.21 -8.89 -2.37
N ASP A 102 1.17 -8.32 -3.01
CA ASP A 102 1.16 -7.94 -4.42
C ASP A 102 0.74 -6.45 -4.56
N PRO A 103 1.61 -5.54 -5.01
CA PRO A 103 1.26 -4.14 -5.11
C PRO A 103 0.18 -3.81 -6.15
N LEU A 104 -0.17 -4.75 -7.03
CA LEU A 104 -1.21 -4.61 -8.05
C LEU A 104 -2.59 -5.07 -7.56
N VAL A 105 -2.66 -5.79 -6.44
CA VAL A 105 -3.91 -6.31 -5.88
C VAL A 105 -4.26 -5.50 -4.64
N SER A 106 -5.29 -4.65 -4.71
CA SER A 106 -5.64 -3.74 -3.61
C SER A 106 -5.91 -4.46 -2.28
N SER A 107 -6.34 -5.72 -2.31
CA SER A 107 -6.65 -6.55 -1.14
C SER A 107 -5.47 -7.35 -0.59
N SER A 108 -4.32 -7.41 -1.28
CA SER A 108 -3.22 -8.29 -0.88
C SER A 108 -2.31 -7.63 0.16
N TRP A 109 -2.89 -7.35 1.32
CA TRP A 109 -2.17 -6.86 2.49
C TRP A 109 -1.94 -7.99 3.47
N GLN A 110 -0.71 -8.09 3.98
CA GLN A 110 -0.31 -9.04 5.01
C GLN A 110 0.12 -8.27 6.25
N CYS A 111 -0.32 -8.73 7.40
CA CYS A 111 0.13 -8.25 8.69
C CYS A 111 1.37 -9.04 9.11
N GLN A 112 2.41 -8.32 9.54
CA GLN A 112 3.67 -8.85 10.02
C GLN A 112 4.04 -8.20 11.35
N ARG A 113 4.99 -8.79 12.07
CA ARG A 113 5.56 -8.24 13.30
C ARG A 113 7.04 -8.58 13.38
N ASP A 114 7.85 -7.64 13.85
CA ASP A 114 9.28 -7.87 14.08
C ASP A 114 9.49 -8.76 15.32
N LEU A 115 10.53 -9.61 15.29
CA LEU A 115 10.89 -10.53 16.38
C LEU A 115 11.66 -9.88 17.52
#